data_AF-A0A0C3NT92-F1
#
_entry.id   AF-A0A0C3NT92-F1
#
_cell.length_a   1.000
_cell.length_b   1.000
_cell.length_c   1.000
_cell.angle_alpha   90.00
_cell.angle_beta   90.00
_cell.angle_gamma   90.00
#
_symmetry.space_group_name_H-M   'P 1'
#
loop_
_entity.id
_entity.type
_entity.pdbx_description
1 polymer ?
#
loop_
_entity_poly.entity_id
_entity_poly.type
_entity_poly.pdbx_seq_one_letter_code
_entity_poly.pdbx_strand_id
1 'polypeptide(L)'
;MNLLQLVYHIHWLRAKSVKDCWEEEEELVISEFQWAISFFRFRAKEWHKIQMGSSAIGAPGVWCYAARQRMMYLRLAKHAKHKWQAMNATDNQFVREKDL
;
A
#
# COMPACT_ATOMS: atom_id res chain seq x y z
N MET A 1 8.02 -3.44 -46.92
CA MET A 1 7.86 -4.01 -45.57
C MET A 1 7.52 -5.49 -45.74
N ASN A 2 8.37 -6.40 -45.24
CA ASN A 2 8.15 -7.84 -45.47
C ASN A 2 7.28 -8.47 -44.36
N LEU A 3 6.63 -9.60 -44.65
CA LEU A 3 5.70 -10.28 -43.73
C LEU A 3 6.37 -10.63 -42.38
N LEU A 4 7.64 -11.02 -42.43
CA LEU A 4 8.42 -11.35 -41.23
C LEU A 4 8.59 -10.14 -40.31
N GLN A 5 8.94 -8.98 -40.85
CA GLN A 5 9.07 -7.71 -40.11
C GLN A 5 7.75 -7.33 -39.43
N LEU A 6 6.62 -7.52 -40.10
CA LEU A 6 5.30 -7.25 -39.51
C LEU A 6 5.04 -8.19 -38.32
N VAL A 7 5.29 -9.48 -38.48
CA VAL A 7 5.10 -10.48 -37.41
C VAL A 7 5.99 -10.18 -36.20
N TYR A 8 7.27 -9.86 -36.43
CA TYR A 8 8.20 -9.46 -35.35
C TYR A 8 7.75 -8.18 -34.65
N HIS A 9 7.31 -7.17 -35.40
CA HIS A 9 6.84 -5.91 -34.84
C HIS A 9 5.59 -6.10 -33.97
N ILE A 10 4.63 -6.90 -34.42
CA ILE A 10 3.41 -7.23 -33.64
C ILE A 10 3.77 -7.99 -32.36
N HIS A 11 4.68 -8.97 -32.44
CA HIS A 11 5.13 -9.71 -31.25
C HIS A 11 5.83 -8.79 -30.24
N TRP A 12 6.69 -7.89 -30.74
CA TRP A 12 7.36 -6.90 -29.90
C TRP A 12 6.36 -5.94 -29.26
N LEU A 13 5.39 -5.42 -30.01
CA LEU A 13 4.35 -4.53 -29.46
C LEU A 13 3.53 -5.21 -28.35
N ARG A 14 3.18 -6.50 -28.53
CA ARG A 14 2.47 -7.27 -27.50
C ARG A 14 3.33 -7.46 -26.25
N ALA A 15 4.58 -7.87 -26.41
CA ALA A 15 5.51 -8.04 -25.29
C ALA A 15 5.73 -6.71 -24.55
N LYS A 16 5.87 -5.61 -25.30
CA LYS A 16 5.98 -4.26 -24.74
C LYS A 16 4.74 -3.87 -23.96
N SER A 17 3.54 -4.02 -24.53
CA SER A 17 2.29 -3.70 -23.84
C SER A 17 2.12 -4.49 -22.54
N VAL A 18 2.54 -5.75 -22.50
CA VAL A 18 2.51 -6.56 -21.28
C VAL A 18 3.51 -6.02 -20.26
N LYS A 19 4.73 -5.69 -20.68
CA LYS A 19 5.75 -5.08 -19.82
C LYS A 19 5.26 -3.75 -19.21
N ASP A 20 4.75 -2.85 -20.05
CA ASP A 20 4.26 -1.54 -19.64
C ASP A 20 3.09 -1.68 -18.64
N CYS A 21 2.19 -2.65 -18.85
CA CYS A 21 1.09 -2.96 -17.92
C CYS A 21 1.60 -3.46 -16.56
N TRP A 22 2.61 -4.33 -16.55
CA TRP A 22 3.20 -4.81 -15.30
C TRP A 22 3.90 -3.69 -14.52
N GLU A 23 4.61 -2.79 -15.21
CA GLU A 23 5.26 -1.64 -14.59
C GLU A 23 4.23 -0.67 -13.99
N GLU A 24 3.12 -0.42 -14.69
CA GLU A 24 2.01 0.39 -14.16
C GLU A 24 1.34 -0.29 -12.94
N GLU A 25 1.06 -1.59 -13.02
CA GLU A 25 0.43 -2.33 -11.91
C GLU A 25 1.34 -2.35 -10.67
N GLU A 26 2.66 -2.49 -10.85
CA GLU A 26 3.63 -2.36 -9.76
C GLU A 26 3.52 -0.98 -9.09
N GLU A 27 3.57 0.12 -9.86
CA GLU A 27 3.46 1.48 -9.32
C GLU A 27 2.13 1.71 -8.59
N LEU A 28 1.03 1.20 -9.14
CA LEU A 28 -0.30 1.27 -8.54
C LEU A 28 -0.35 0.53 -7.21
N VAL A 29 0.10 -0.72 -7.16
CA VAL A 29 0.10 -1.53 -5.93
C VAL A 29 0.94 -0.87 -4.84
N ILE A 30 2.11 -0.33 -5.20
CA ILE A 30 2.97 0.42 -4.27
C ILE A 30 2.23 1.64 -3.70
N SER A 31 1.59 2.42 -4.58
CA SER A 31 0.85 3.62 -4.22
C SER A 31 -0.36 3.31 -3.33
N GLU A 32 -1.13 2.29 -3.67
CA GLU A 32 -2.27 1.81 -2.89
C GLU A 32 -1.84 1.34 -1.49
N PHE A 33 -0.70 0.66 -1.38
CA PHE A 33 -0.19 0.20 -0.09
C PHE A 33 0.20 1.37 0.82
N GLN A 34 0.88 2.38 0.26
CA GLN A 34 1.20 3.61 0.99
C GLN A 34 -0.06 4.39 1.39
N TRP A 35 -1.06 4.42 0.51
CA TRP A 35 -2.35 5.03 0.78
C TRP A 35 -3.09 4.31 1.92
N ALA A 36 -3.10 2.98 1.94
CA ALA A 36 -3.73 2.20 3.01
C ALA A 36 -3.10 2.48 4.38
N ILE A 37 -1.76 2.54 4.47
CA ILE A 37 -1.06 2.92 5.71
C ILE A 37 -1.46 4.32 6.16
N SER A 38 -1.54 5.27 5.21
CA SER A 38 -1.91 6.66 5.47
C SER A 38 -3.36 6.77 5.93
N PHE A 39 -4.27 6.03 5.29
CA PHE A 39 -5.67 5.93 5.67
C PHE A 39 -5.85 5.40 7.10
N PHE A 40 -5.18 4.31 7.47
CA PHE A 40 -5.26 3.79 8.84
C PHE A 40 -4.76 4.80 9.87
N ARG A 41 -3.65 5.49 9.59
CA ARG A 41 -3.15 6.56 10.47
C ARG A 41 -4.12 7.72 10.59
N PHE A 42 -4.73 8.13 9.47
CA PHE A 42 -5.75 9.17 9.45
C PHE A 42 -6.95 8.77 10.31
N ARG A 43 -7.49 7.56 10.13
CA ARG A 43 -8.60 7.05 10.94
C ARG A 43 -8.27 6.98 12.43
N ALA A 44 -7.05 6.58 12.79
CA ALA A 44 -6.60 6.60 14.18
C ALA A 44 -6.58 8.03 14.76
N LYS A 45 -6.19 9.04 13.97
CA LYS A 45 -6.24 10.45 14.39
C LYS A 45 -7.68 10.93 14.58
N GLU A 46 -8.60 10.58 13.67
CA GLU A 46 -10.02 10.93 13.79
C GLU A 46 -10.65 10.35 15.06
N TRP A 47 -10.42 9.06 15.35
CA TRP A 47 -10.89 8.45 16.59
C TRP A 47 -10.26 9.06 17.84
N HIS A 48 -9.01 9.52 17.75
CA HIS A 48 -8.37 10.24 18.85
C HIS A 48 -9.07 11.57 19.14
N LYS A 49 -9.46 12.33 18.11
CA LYS A 49 -10.23 13.58 18.29
C LYS A 49 -11.56 13.31 19.00
N ILE A 50 -12.28 12.26 18.59
CA ILE A 50 -13.54 11.84 19.23
C ILE A 50 -13.31 11.46 20.70
N GLN A 51 -12.26 10.68 20.97
CA GLN A 51 -11.88 10.28 22.32
C GLN A 51 -11.64 11.52 23.21
N MET A 52 -10.85 12.49 22.75
CA MET A 52 -10.57 13.72 23.50
C MET A 52 -11.83 14.57 23.72
N GLY A 53 -12.71 14.67 22.72
CA GLY A 53 -13.99 15.38 22.86
C GLY A 53 -14.94 14.73 23.87
N SER A 54 -15.02 13.40 23.89
CA SER A 54 -15.88 12.66 24.83
C SER A 54 -15.44 12.77 26.29
N SER A 55 -14.14 12.99 26.53
CA SER A 55 -13.60 13.24 27.87
C SER A 55 -14.12 14.58 28.44
N ALA A 56 -14.29 15.59 27.58
CA ALA A 56 -14.78 16.91 27.99
C ALA A 56 -16.27 16.92 28.33
N ILE A 57 -17.05 16.02 27.73
CA ILE A 57 -18.52 15.94 27.90
C ILE A 57 -18.91 14.91 28.98
N GLY A 58 -17.94 14.21 29.58
CA GLY A 58 -18.21 13.22 30.63
C GLY A 58 -18.90 11.96 30.12
N ALA A 59 -18.56 11.50 28.90
CA ALA A 59 -19.16 10.32 28.27
C ALA A 59 -18.16 9.12 28.24
N PRO A 60 -18.00 8.37 29.35
CA PRO A 60 -16.95 7.34 29.48
C PRO A 60 -17.11 6.19 28.48
N GLY A 61 -18.34 5.81 28.11
CA GLY A 61 -18.58 4.75 27.12
C GLY A 61 -18.06 5.13 25.72
N VAL A 62 -18.31 6.38 25.29
CA VAL A 62 -17.82 6.90 24.00
C VAL A 62 -16.30 6.97 24.01
N TRP A 63 -15.71 7.39 25.13
CA TRP A 63 -14.26 7.44 25.29
C TRP A 63 -13.62 6.06 25.13
N CYS A 64 -14.14 5.05 25.84
CA CYS A 64 -13.64 3.68 25.78
C CYS A 64 -13.75 3.08 24.37
N TYR A 65 -14.87 3.29 23.70
CA TYR A 65 -15.06 2.81 22.32
C TYR A 65 -14.11 3.51 21.35
N ALA A 66 -13.99 4.84 21.41
CA ALA A 66 -13.09 5.60 20.57
C ALA A 66 -11.62 5.22 20.80
N ALA A 67 -11.22 4.97 22.05
CA ALA A 67 -9.88 4.48 22.40
C ALA A 67 -9.59 3.10 21.76
N ARG A 68 -10.57 2.19 21.81
CA ARG A 68 -10.47 0.86 21.15
C ARG A 68 -10.32 1.00 19.63
N GLN A 69 -11.15 1.82 19.00
CA GLN A 69 -11.10 2.06 17.55
C GLN A 69 -9.76 2.67 17.13
N ARG A 70 -9.28 3.68 17.85
CA ARG A 70 -7.95 4.26 17.64
C ARG A 70 -6.85 3.20 17.68
N MET A 71 -6.86 2.34 18.71
CA MET A 71 -5.86 1.28 18.86
C MET A 71 -5.92 0.26 17.72
N MET A 72 -7.11 -0.13 17.28
CA MET A 72 -7.29 -1.02 16.13
C MET A 72 -6.62 -0.46 14.88
N TYR A 73 -6.91 0.79 14.52
CA TYR A 73 -6.32 1.42 13.33
C TYR A 73 -4.79 1.61 13.46
N LEU A 74 -4.28 1.92 14.65
CA LEU A 74 -2.82 1.97 14.88
C LEU A 74 -2.15 0.61 14.66
N ARG A 75 -2.79 -0.48 15.10
CA ARG A 75 -2.29 -1.85 14.87
C ARG A 75 -2.29 -2.19 13.39
N LEU A 76 -3.36 -1.86 12.66
CA LEU A 76 -3.43 -2.04 11.21
C LEU A 76 -2.32 -1.27 10.48
N ALA A 77 -2.14 0.01 10.81
CA ALA A 77 -1.08 0.83 10.23
C ALA A 77 0.33 0.26 10.51
N LYS A 78 0.58 -0.22 11.74
CA LYS A 78 1.85 -0.85 12.10
C LYS A 78 2.07 -2.16 11.34
N HIS A 79 1.05 -3.00 11.26
CA HIS A 79 1.13 -4.28 10.55
C HIS A 79 1.38 -4.08 9.05
N ALA A 80 0.61 -3.19 8.42
CA ALA A 80 0.81 -2.83 7.02
C ALA A 80 2.23 -2.28 6.79
N LYS A 81 2.72 -1.36 7.64
CA LYS A 81 4.10 -0.85 7.52
C LYS A 81 5.15 -1.97 7.61
N HIS A 82 4.99 -2.93 8.51
CA HIS A 82 5.93 -4.05 8.61
C HIS A 82 5.88 -4.95 7.38
N LYS A 83 4.68 -5.24 6.86
CA LYS A 83 4.52 -6.00 5.60
C LYS A 83 5.20 -5.30 4.43
N TRP A 84 4.99 -3.99 4.30
CA TRP A 84 5.65 -3.15 3.30
C TRP A 84 7.19 -3.23 3.41
N GLN A 85 7.73 -3.08 4.62
CA GLN A 85 9.18 -3.19 4.85
C GLN A 85 9.74 -4.58 4.51
N ALA A 86 8.99 -5.64 4.81
CA ALA A 86 9.39 -7.00 4.48
C ALA A 86 9.43 -7.23 2.96
N MET A 87 8.43 -6.75 2.22
CA MET A 87 8.37 -6.83 0.75
C MET A 87 9.56 -6.09 0.10
N ASN A 88 9.84 -4.85 0.54
CA ASN A 88 10.98 -4.10 0.02
C ASN A 88 12.35 -4.74 0.37
N ALA A 89 12.45 -5.43 1.51
CA ALA A 89 13.68 -6.11 1.89
C ALA A 89 13.96 -7.33 0.99
N THR A 90 12.90 -8.07 0.61
CA THR A 90 13.01 -9.21 -0.29
C THR A 90 13.32 -8.80 -1.73
N ASP A 91 12.74 -7.71 -2.24
CA ASP A 91 13.05 -7.23 -3.60
C ASP A 91 14.51 -6.78 -3.73
N ASN A 92 15.03 -6.07 -2.72
CA ASN A 92 16.43 -5.69 -2.68
C ASN A 92 17.39 -6.89 -2.62
N GLN A 93 16.95 -8.04 -2.11
CA GLN A 93 17.76 -9.26 -2.10
C GLN A 93 17.73 -9.95 -3.47
N PHE A 94 16.56 -10.03 -4.10
CA PHE A 94 16.40 -10.64 -5.43
C PHE A 94 17.15 -9.86 -6.52
N VAL A 95 17.14 -8.52 -6.47
CA VAL A 95 17.93 -7.68 -7.39
C VAL A 95 19.43 -7.97 -7.24
N ARG A 96 19.94 -8.04 -5.99
CA ARG A 96 21.36 -8.34 -5.75
C ARG A 96 21.79 -9.75 -6.18
N GLU A 97 20.91 -10.74 -6.10
CA GLU A 97 21.21 -12.11 -6.53
C GLU A 97 21.17 -12.27 -8.06
N LYS A 98 20.46 -11.40 -8.78
CA LYS A 98 20.46 -11.36 -10.26
C LYS A 98 21.71 -10.72 -10.86
N ASP A 99 22.39 -9.88 -10.09
CA ASP A 99 23.59 -9.14 -10.50
C ASP A 99 24.91 -9.86 -10.14
N LEU A 100 24.83 -11.10 -9.62
CA LEU A 100 25.96 -12.00 -9.32
C LEU A 100 26.02 -13.15 -10.33
#